data_AF-A0A7J2TYC2-F1
#
_entry.id   AF-A0A7J2TYC2-F1
#
_cell.length_a   1.000
_cell.length_b   1.000
_cell.length_c   1.000
_cell.angle_alpha   90.00
_cell.angle_beta   90.00
_cell.angle_gamma   90.00
#
_symmetry.space_group_name_H-M   'P 1'
#
loop_
_entity.id
_entity.type
_entity.pdbx_description
1 polymer ?
#
loop_
_entity_poly.entity_id
_entity_poly.type
_entity_poly.pdbx_seq_one_letter_code
_entity_poly.pdbx_strand_id
1 'polypeptide(L)'
;MVVCTNRKAKICILAEYHPTNLTALSFLAAHMIKKEIERLGGELIEKLYSSGEVDKSILRSLEKEVDEMVECINMLLCAHEIREKEVEYLNEIARLPNKKIVIYLEGNRDANAARPEIVELAREKNLKLVYLDEGNRRYENFVDENGRILKHAHEIQIEREDFWVDRIEETIADADYAIVIVGRNHVSNYKNDYIRKIYKRISLKRKSVGYFDERLRERGYEVEIFRITCKW
;
A
#
# COMPACT_ATOMS: atom_id res chain seq x y z
N MET A 1 6.78 -38.44 -27.37
CA MET A 1 7.67 -37.48 -26.67
C MET A 1 6.80 -36.42 -26.01
N VAL A 2 6.66 -36.47 -24.69
CA VAL A 2 6.03 -35.37 -23.95
C VAL A 2 7.12 -34.31 -23.77
N VAL A 3 7.02 -33.21 -24.50
CA VAL A 3 7.82 -32.03 -24.22
C VAL A 3 7.25 -31.45 -22.93
N CYS A 4 7.82 -31.82 -21.78
CA CYS A 4 7.55 -31.14 -20.53
C CYS A 4 8.12 -29.72 -20.66
N THR A 5 7.31 -28.78 -21.14
CA THR A 5 7.61 -27.37 -20.97
C THR A 5 7.50 -27.09 -19.48
N ASN A 6 8.64 -26.93 -18.81
CA ASN A 6 8.75 -26.45 -17.44
C ASN A 6 8.38 -24.94 -17.42
N ARG A 7 7.18 -24.60 -17.90
CA ARG A 7 6.72 -23.22 -18.00
C ARG A 7 6.26 -22.80 -16.61
N LYS A 8 7.06 -21.93 -15.97
CA LYS A 8 6.63 -21.24 -14.75
C LYS A 8 5.35 -20.43 -15.04
N ALA A 9 4.50 -20.31 -14.03
CA ALA A 9 3.32 -19.46 -14.09
C ALA A 9 3.68 -18.03 -14.51
N LYS A 10 2.80 -17.37 -15.25
CA LYS A 10 2.96 -15.92 -15.51
C LYS A 10 2.56 -15.15 -14.25
N ILE A 11 3.38 -14.18 -13.84
CA ILE A 11 3.11 -13.33 -12.68
C ILE A 11 2.68 -11.93 -13.14
N CYS A 12 1.50 -11.52 -12.73
CA CYS A 12 0.99 -10.16 -12.91
C CYS A 12 1.07 -9.42 -11.57
N ILE A 13 1.87 -8.37 -11.49
CA ILE A 13 1.99 -7.52 -10.30
C ILE A 13 1.03 -6.34 -10.42
N LEU A 14 0.07 -6.23 -9.51
CA LEU A 14 -0.73 -5.03 -9.31
C LEU A 14 0.01 -4.12 -8.31
N ALA A 15 0.70 -3.11 -8.84
CA ALA A 15 1.51 -2.18 -8.06
C ALA A 15 0.68 -0.96 -7.64
N GLU A 16 0.38 -0.85 -6.36
CA GLU A 16 -0.62 0.10 -5.85
C GLU A 16 -0.09 1.05 -4.76
N TYR A 17 -0.83 2.12 -4.49
CA TYR A 17 -0.63 2.93 -3.29
C TYR A 17 -1.47 2.34 -2.16
N HIS A 18 -0.92 1.36 -1.44
CA HIS A 18 -1.53 0.64 -0.31
C HIS A 18 -2.76 1.36 0.31
N PRO A 19 -4.00 1.07 -0.14
CA PRO A 19 -5.22 1.79 0.19
C PRO A 19 -5.46 1.86 1.68
N THR A 20 -5.18 0.78 2.41
CA THR A 20 -5.25 0.75 3.87
C THR A 20 -4.36 1.81 4.51
N ASN A 21 -3.13 2.00 4.00
CA ASN A 21 -2.23 3.04 4.49
C ASN A 21 -2.73 4.43 4.10
N LEU A 22 -3.20 4.63 2.87
CA LEU A 22 -3.78 5.92 2.46
C LEU A 22 -4.96 6.29 3.36
N THR A 23 -5.88 5.36 3.61
CA THR A 23 -7.04 5.56 4.50
C THR A 23 -6.60 5.91 5.92
N ALA A 24 -5.73 5.10 6.54
CA ALA A 24 -5.29 5.33 7.91
C ALA A 24 -4.53 6.66 8.06
N LEU A 25 -3.64 6.98 7.11
CA LEU A 25 -2.87 8.22 7.11
C LEU A 25 -3.76 9.44 6.89
N SER A 26 -4.74 9.37 6.00
CA SER A 26 -5.71 10.44 5.79
C SER A 26 -6.51 10.74 7.06
N PHE A 27 -6.99 9.70 7.78
CA PHE A 27 -7.71 9.92 9.03
C PHE A 27 -6.83 10.54 10.11
N LEU A 28 -5.59 10.07 10.26
CA LEU A 28 -4.66 10.62 11.24
C LEU A 28 -4.30 12.08 10.94
N ALA A 29 -4.01 12.39 9.67
CA ALA A 29 -3.74 13.76 9.23
C ALA A 29 -4.96 14.67 9.42
N ALA A 30 -6.15 14.24 8.99
CA ALA A 30 -7.39 14.99 9.16
C ALA A 30 -7.68 15.30 10.65
N HIS A 31 -7.42 14.36 11.56
CA HIS A 31 -7.56 14.59 12.99
C HIS A 31 -6.59 15.65 13.53
N MET A 32 -5.34 15.65 13.07
CA MET A 32 -4.35 16.66 13.44
C MET A 32 -4.74 18.05 12.90
N ILE A 33 -5.15 18.12 11.64
CA ILE A 33 -5.60 19.36 10.98
C ILE A 33 -6.82 19.93 11.70
N LYS A 34 -7.80 19.08 12.05
CA LYS A 34 -8.98 19.50 12.81
C LYS A 34 -8.59 20.20 14.11
N LYS A 35 -7.69 19.62 14.90
CA LYS A 35 -7.21 20.23 16.16
C LYS A 35 -6.54 21.57 15.92
N GLU A 36 -5.78 21.69 14.85
CA GLU A 36 -5.09 22.92 14.49
C GLU A 36 -6.05 24.02 14.04
N ILE A 37 -7.08 23.67 13.26
CA ILE A 37 -8.17 24.58 12.90
C ILE A 37 -8.92 25.06 14.15
N GLU A 38 -9.24 24.17 15.09
CA GLU A 38 -9.88 24.52 16.36
C GLU A 38 -9.01 25.49 17.17
N ARG A 39 -7.69 25.25 17.25
CA ARG A 39 -6.73 26.12 17.93
C ARG A 39 -6.66 27.50 17.27
N LEU A 40 -6.40 27.55 15.97
CA LEU A 40 -6.27 28.80 15.21
C LEU A 40 -7.57 29.60 15.17
N GLY A 41 -8.71 28.92 15.07
CA GLY A 41 -10.03 29.54 15.12
C GLY A 41 -10.31 30.18 16.49
N GLY A 42 -9.94 29.51 17.58
CA GLY A 42 -10.00 30.07 18.93
C GLY A 42 -9.15 31.34 19.07
N GLU A 43 -7.90 31.30 18.62
CA GLU A 43 -6.98 32.45 18.64
C GLU A 43 -7.51 33.63 17.83
N LEU A 44 -8.13 33.38 16.68
CA LEU A 44 -8.74 34.43 15.86
C LEU A 44 -9.92 35.09 16.58
N ILE A 45 -10.79 34.28 17.20
CA ILE A 45 -11.95 34.77 17.95
C ILE A 45 -11.49 35.62 19.14
N GLU A 46 -10.51 35.16 19.91
CA GLU A 46 -9.95 35.91 21.03
C GLU A 46 -9.36 37.26 20.60
N LYS A 47 -8.63 37.30 19.47
CA LYS A 47 -8.12 38.55 18.91
C LYS A 47 -9.24 39.50 18.49
N LEU A 48 -10.26 39.00 17.83
CA LEU A 48 -11.41 39.82 17.44
C LEU A 48 -12.12 40.43 18.64
N TYR A 49 -12.29 39.67 19.73
CA TYR A 49 -12.88 40.21 20.95
C TYR A 49 -11.98 41.20 21.70
N SER A 50 -10.66 41.00 21.67
CA SER A 50 -9.72 41.84 22.45
C SER A 50 -9.30 43.11 21.74
N SER A 51 -9.07 43.08 20.42
CA SER A 51 -8.60 44.23 19.65
C SER A 51 -9.59 44.73 18.59
N GLY A 52 -10.63 43.96 18.25
CA GLY A 52 -11.51 44.26 17.11
C GLY A 52 -10.86 44.07 15.74
N GLU A 53 -9.61 43.60 15.70
CA GLU A 53 -8.84 43.42 14.47
C GLU A 53 -8.79 41.97 14.02
N VAL A 54 -8.84 41.77 12.70
CA VAL A 54 -8.67 40.46 12.06
C VAL A 54 -7.18 40.20 11.82
N ASP A 55 -6.63 39.15 12.45
CA ASP A 55 -5.26 38.73 12.18
C ASP A 55 -5.16 37.95 10.86
N LYS A 56 -4.67 38.64 9.82
CA LYS A 56 -4.46 38.06 8.48
C LYS A 56 -3.43 36.93 8.44
N SER A 57 -2.54 36.80 9.43
CA SER A 57 -1.62 35.67 9.51
C SER A 57 -2.32 34.39 9.98
N ILE A 58 -3.26 34.52 10.94
CA ILE A 58 -4.07 33.41 11.42
C ILE A 58 -5.03 32.96 10.32
N LEU A 59 -5.67 33.89 9.60
CA LEU A 59 -6.53 33.56 8.46
C LEU A 59 -5.80 32.76 7.38
N ARG A 60 -4.60 33.19 6.95
CA ARG A 60 -3.81 32.44 5.95
C ARG A 60 -3.41 31.05 6.43
N SER A 61 -3.18 30.89 7.74
CA SER A 61 -2.88 29.58 8.32
C SER A 61 -4.11 28.68 8.32
N LEU A 62 -5.29 29.23 8.66
CA LEU A 62 -6.56 28.51 8.56
C LEU A 62 -6.87 28.08 7.13
N GLU A 63 -6.71 28.98 6.15
CA GLU A 63 -6.89 28.65 4.72
C GLU A 63 -6.01 27.47 4.30
N LYS A 64 -4.74 27.50 4.69
CA LYS A 64 -3.80 26.40 4.43
C LYS A 64 -4.23 25.08 5.07
N GLU A 65 -4.68 25.11 6.33
CA GLU A 65 -5.15 23.89 7.00
C GLU A 65 -6.43 23.33 6.34
N VAL A 66 -7.32 24.20 5.83
CA VAL A 66 -8.48 23.77 5.03
C VAL A 66 -8.06 23.13 3.71
N ASP A 67 -7.11 23.72 2.99
CA ASP A 67 -6.56 23.13 1.76
C ASP A 67 -5.93 21.75 2.02
N GLU A 68 -5.19 21.60 3.13
CA GLU A 68 -4.62 20.32 3.54
C GLU A 68 -5.70 19.28 3.92
N MET A 69 -6.84 19.72 4.48
CA MET A 69 -8.00 18.84 4.71
C MET A 69 -8.57 18.33 3.38
N VAL A 70 -8.66 19.18 2.36
CA VAL A 70 -9.09 18.78 1.02
C VAL A 70 -8.12 17.74 0.43
N GLU A 71 -6.80 17.91 0.60
CA GLU A 71 -5.82 16.89 0.20
C GLU A 71 -6.08 15.53 0.90
N CYS A 72 -6.42 15.54 2.19
CA CYS A 72 -6.74 14.31 2.94
C CYS A 72 -7.99 13.59 2.39
N ILE A 73 -9.03 14.35 2.02
CA ILE A 73 -10.25 13.80 1.41
C ILE A 73 -9.94 13.20 0.04
N ASN A 74 -9.19 13.91 -0.81
CA ASN A 74 -8.78 13.41 -2.13
C ASN A 74 -8.02 12.09 -2.02
N MET A 75 -7.21 11.91 -0.98
CA MET A 75 -6.54 10.64 -0.72
C MET A 75 -7.49 9.50 -0.30
N LEU A 76 -8.56 9.80 0.44
CA LEU A 76 -9.58 8.80 0.76
C LEU A 76 -10.30 8.34 -0.52
N LEU A 77 -10.64 9.29 -1.39
CA LEU A 77 -11.21 9.00 -2.70
C LEU A 77 -10.24 8.18 -3.56
N CYS A 78 -8.96 8.56 -3.58
CA CYS A 78 -7.91 7.80 -4.27
C CYS A 78 -7.79 6.36 -3.74
N ALA A 79 -7.84 6.16 -2.42
CA ALA A 79 -7.80 4.83 -1.82
C ALA A 79 -9.00 3.98 -2.25
N HIS A 80 -10.18 4.58 -2.38
CA HIS A 80 -11.37 3.91 -2.88
C HIS A 80 -11.24 3.54 -4.36
N GLU A 81 -10.83 4.49 -5.22
CA GLU A 81 -10.63 4.25 -6.66
C GLU A 81 -9.60 3.13 -6.92
N ILE A 82 -8.54 3.06 -6.12
CA ILE A 82 -7.55 1.97 -6.22
C ILE A 82 -8.20 0.61 -5.91
N ARG A 83 -8.98 0.50 -4.84
CA ARG A 83 -9.66 -0.77 -4.48
C ARG A 83 -10.65 -1.20 -5.57
N GLU A 84 -11.41 -0.27 -6.14
CA GLU A 84 -12.32 -0.58 -7.25
C GLU A 84 -11.56 -1.15 -8.45
N LYS A 85 -10.44 -0.52 -8.82
CA LYS A 85 -9.58 -1.00 -9.93
C LYS A 85 -8.95 -2.36 -9.63
N GLU A 86 -8.50 -2.61 -8.40
CA GLU A 86 -8.01 -3.94 -8.01
C GLU A 86 -9.06 -5.01 -8.27
N VAL A 87 -10.31 -4.76 -7.82
CA VAL A 87 -11.43 -5.69 -8.00
C VAL A 87 -11.80 -5.83 -9.48
N GLU A 88 -11.76 -4.76 -10.28
CA GLU A 88 -11.98 -4.80 -11.73
C GLU A 88 -10.95 -5.71 -12.42
N TYR A 89 -9.65 -5.49 -12.18
CA TYR A 89 -8.57 -6.31 -12.74
C TYR A 89 -8.68 -7.77 -12.31
N LEU A 90 -8.96 -8.03 -11.03
CA LEU A 90 -9.14 -9.40 -10.54
C LEU A 90 -10.33 -10.09 -11.21
N ASN A 91 -11.44 -9.37 -11.44
CA ASN A 91 -12.61 -9.90 -12.15
C ASN A 91 -12.30 -10.22 -13.61
N GLU A 92 -11.52 -9.40 -14.31
CA GLU A 92 -11.10 -9.67 -15.69
C GLU A 92 -10.24 -10.93 -15.76
N ILE A 93 -9.26 -11.07 -14.88
CA ILE A 93 -8.36 -12.23 -14.87
C ILE A 93 -9.12 -13.50 -14.46
N ALA A 94 -10.03 -13.41 -13.50
CA ALA A 94 -10.86 -14.54 -13.07
C ALA A 94 -11.84 -15.05 -14.15
N ARG A 95 -12.08 -14.28 -15.23
CA ARG A 95 -12.88 -14.71 -16.39
C ARG A 95 -12.10 -15.57 -17.39
N LEU A 96 -10.78 -15.68 -17.25
CA LEU A 96 -9.96 -16.47 -18.17
C LEU A 96 -10.31 -17.97 -18.04
N PRO A 97 -10.84 -18.62 -19.11
CA PRO A 97 -11.34 -19.98 -19.02
C PRO A 97 -10.22 -20.99 -18.76
N ASN A 98 -10.49 -21.95 -17.87
CA ASN A 98 -9.62 -23.09 -17.57
C ASN A 98 -8.22 -22.71 -17.05
N LYS A 99 -8.11 -21.58 -16.33
CA LYS A 99 -6.85 -21.13 -15.73
C LYS A 99 -6.86 -21.29 -14.22
N LYS A 100 -5.85 -21.97 -13.68
CA LYS A 100 -5.58 -22.01 -12.24
C LYS A 100 -4.89 -20.71 -11.84
N ILE A 101 -5.56 -19.91 -11.01
CA ILE A 101 -5.09 -18.60 -10.60
C ILE A 101 -4.83 -18.60 -9.09
N VAL A 102 -3.71 -18.03 -8.68
CA VAL A 102 -3.35 -17.77 -7.28
C VAL A 102 -3.21 -16.27 -7.07
N ILE A 103 -3.82 -15.74 -6.02
CA ILE A 103 -3.71 -14.35 -5.60
C ILE A 103 -2.77 -14.27 -4.40
N TYR A 104 -1.78 -13.39 -4.49
CA TYR A 104 -0.85 -13.06 -3.43
C TYR A 104 -1.10 -11.63 -2.95
N LEU A 105 -1.28 -11.45 -1.65
CA LEU A 105 -1.48 -10.14 -1.02
C LEU A 105 -0.29 -9.78 -0.15
N GLU A 106 0.26 -8.57 -0.31
CA GLU A 106 1.15 -7.97 0.69
C GLU A 106 0.46 -7.94 2.06
N GLY A 107 1.19 -8.26 3.12
CA GLY A 107 0.64 -8.33 4.47
C GLY A 107 0.28 -9.75 4.91
N ASN A 108 -0.14 -9.86 6.17
CA ASN A 108 -0.77 -11.04 6.74
C ASN A 108 -2.31 -10.89 6.68
N ARG A 109 -3.05 -11.85 7.26
CA ARG A 109 -4.52 -11.76 7.34
C ARG A 109 -5.02 -10.48 8.00
N ASP A 110 -4.40 -10.07 9.11
CA ASP A 110 -4.83 -8.90 9.89
C ASP A 110 -4.65 -7.59 9.11
N ALA A 111 -3.51 -7.43 8.43
CA ALA A 111 -3.23 -6.28 7.58
C ALA A 111 -4.23 -6.15 6.41
N ASN A 112 -4.81 -7.27 5.99
CA ASN A 112 -5.77 -7.35 4.89
C ASN A 112 -7.24 -7.45 5.36
N ALA A 113 -7.52 -7.34 6.66
CA ALA A 113 -8.89 -7.30 7.17
C ALA A 113 -9.71 -6.14 6.58
N ALA A 114 -9.02 -5.07 6.14
CA ALA A 114 -9.61 -3.91 5.48
C ALA A 114 -9.84 -4.07 3.96
N ARG A 115 -9.61 -5.26 3.39
CA ARG A 115 -9.86 -5.60 1.97
C ARG A 115 -10.84 -6.79 1.81
N PRO A 116 -12.05 -6.71 2.40
CA PRO A 116 -13.02 -7.81 2.33
C PRO A 116 -13.39 -8.19 0.89
N GLU A 117 -13.36 -7.25 -0.04
CA GLU A 117 -13.78 -7.42 -1.44
C GLU A 117 -12.90 -8.41 -2.19
N ILE A 118 -11.58 -8.38 -1.96
CA ILE A 118 -10.64 -9.32 -2.60
C ILE A 118 -10.82 -10.73 -2.03
N VAL A 119 -11.06 -10.83 -0.72
CA VAL A 119 -11.29 -12.10 -0.03
C VAL A 119 -12.61 -12.74 -0.49
N GLU A 120 -13.68 -11.96 -0.59
CA GLU A 120 -14.96 -12.43 -1.13
C GLU A 120 -14.84 -12.86 -2.58
N LEU A 121 -14.19 -12.06 -3.43
CA LEU A 121 -13.97 -12.41 -4.82
C LEU A 121 -13.19 -13.73 -4.96
N ALA A 122 -12.12 -13.90 -4.20
CA ALA A 122 -11.35 -15.14 -4.20
C ALA A 122 -12.21 -16.35 -3.79
N ARG A 123 -13.08 -16.18 -2.79
CA ARG A 123 -14.03 -17.22 -2.36
C ARG A 123 -15.06 -17.54 -3.44
N GLU A 124 -15.72 -16.54 -4.01
CA GLU A 124 -16.77 -16.71 -5.04
C GLU A 124 -16.24 -17.36 -6.32
N LYS A 125 -15.01 -17.04 -6.69
CA LYS A 125 -14.35 -17.56 -7.89
C LYS A 125 -13.49 -18.80 -7.62
N ASN A 126 -13.50 -19.33 -6.39
CA ASN A 126 -12.68 -20.47 -5.95
C ASN A 126 -11.18 -20.31 -6.30
N LEU A 127 -10.66 -19.10 -6.07
CA LEU A 127 -9.25 -18.74 -6.29
C LEU A 127 -8.46 -18.97 -5.00
N LYS A 128 -7.23 -19.47 -5.14
CA LYS A 128 -6.33 -19.62 -3.99
C LYS A 128 -5.84 -18.24 -3.57
N LEU A 129 -6.02 -17.89 -2.30
CA LEU A 129 -5.50 -16.66 -1.70
C LEU A 129 -4.32 -16.98 -0.78
N VAL A 130 -3.21 -16.27 -0.94
CA VAL A 130 -1.98 -16.41 -0.15
C VAL A 130 -1.56 -15.04 0.37
N TYR A 131 -1.31 -14.95 1.67
CA TYR A 131 -0.81 -13.75 2.32
C TYR A 131 0.72 -13.81 2.41
N LEU A 132 1.40 -12.79 1.90
CA LEU A 132 2.85 -12.79 1.67
C LEU A 132 3.66 -12.65 2.97
N ASP A 133 3.14 -11.99 4.00
CA ASP A 133 3.83 -11.85 5.29
C ASP A 133 3.42 -12.91 6.33
N GLU A 134 2.47 -13.80 5.99
CA GLU A 134 1.98 -14.81 6.92
C GLU A 134 3.10 -15.78 7.32
N GLY A 135 3.40 -15.88 8.61
CA GLY A 135 4.50 -16.71 9.12
C GLY A 135 5.89 -16.10 8.95
N ASN A 136 6.00 -14.83 8.52
CA ASN A 136 7.27 -14.11 8.48
C ASN A 136 7.70 -13.65 9.88
N ARG A 137 8.15 -14.58 10.73
CA ARG A 137 8.63 -14.29 12.09
C ARG A 137 9.88 -13.39 12.12
N ARG A 138 10.61 -13.29 11.00
CA ARG A 138 11.74 -12.35 10.87
C ARG A 138 11.26 -10.90 10.96
N TYR A 139 9.97 -10.64 10.73
CA TYR A 139 9.35 -9.32 10.87
C TYR A 139 9.04 -8.90 12.33
N GLU A 140 9.05 -9.84 13.28
CA GLU A 140 8.63 -9.59 14.66
C GLU A 140 9.81 -9.16 15.57
N ASN A 141 11.06 -9.39 15.17
CA ASN A 141 12.27 -9.17 15.99
C ASN A 141 13.15 -8.00 15.48
N PHE A 142 12.55 -6.91 15.00
CA PHE A 142 13.33 -5.76 14.48
C PHE A 142 13.74 -4.74 15.51
N VAL A 143 13.05 -4.78 16.63
CA VAL A 143 13.40 -3.98 17.78
C VAL A 143 13.98 -4.94 18.82
N ASP A 144 15.08 -4.54 19.45
CA ASP A 144 15.46 -5.21 20.69
C ASP A 144 14.36 -5.05 21.75
N GLU A 145 14.54 -5.70 22.89
CA GLU A 145 13.66 -5.57 24.07
C GLU A 145 13.45 -4.12 24.54
N ASN A 146 14.26 -3.16 24.06
CA ASN A 146 14.21 -1.75 24.37
C ASN A 146 13.62 -0.89 23.22
N GLY A 147 13.08 -1.49 22.16
CA GLY A 147 12.49 -0.75 21.05
C GLY A 147 13.50 -0.24 20.01
N ARG A 148 14.78 -0.63 20.06
CA ARG A 148 15.83 -0.14 19.15
C ARG A 148 15.88 -0.95 17.87
N ILE A 149 15.78 -0.26 16.74
CA ILE A 149 15.87 -0.87 15.41
C ILE A 149 17.26 -1.52 15.23
N LEU A 150 17.29 -2.83 15.05
CA LEU A 150 18.51 -3.65 14.94
C LEU A 150 19.09 -3.74 13.52
N LYS A 151 18.34 -3.34 12.48
CA LYS A 151 18.75 -3.42 11.07
C LYS A 151 18.37 -2.17 10.29
N HIS A 152 19.10 -1.86 9.22
CA HIS A 152 18.71 -0.75 8.35
C HIS A 152 17.42 -1.09 7.59
N ALA A 153 16.55 -0.09 7.37
CA ALA A 153 15.26 -0.28 6.70
C ALA A 153 15.38 -0.95 5.32
N HIS A 154 16.50 -0.74 4.63
CA HIS A 154 16.78 -1.38 3.35
C HIS A 154 17.03 -2.88 3.46
N GLU A 155 17.78 -3.33 4.47
CA GLU A 155 18.06 -4.76 4.69
C GLU A 155 16.78 -5.51 5.06
N ILE A 156 15.93 -4.88 5.87
CA ILE A 156 14.60 -5.40 6.23
C ILE A 156 13.74 -5.62 4.97
N GLN A 157 13.75 -4.65 4.06
CA GLN A 157 13.00 -4.72 2.83
C GLN A 157 13.48 -5.86 1.93
N ILE A 158 14.81 -6.04 1.80
CA ILE A 158 15.41 -7.14 1.04
C ILE A 158 14.96 -8.48 1.61
N GLU A 159 15.13 -8.69 2.92
CA GLU A 159 14.77 -9.96 3.57
C GLU A 159 13.28 -10.28 3.46
N ARG A 160 12.42 -9.25 3.51
CA ARG A 160 10.97 -9.40 3.32
C ARG A 160 10.63 -9.84 1.90
N GLU A 161 11.26 -9.22 0.89
CA GLU A 161 11.03 -9.57 -0.51
C GLU A 161 11.55 -10.97 -0.86
N ASP A 162 12.69 -11.38 -0.30
CA ASP A 162 13.19 -12.75 -0.45
C ASP A 162 12.22 -13.77 0.14
N PHE A 163 11.71 -13.50 1.34
CA PHE A 163 10.67 -14.34 1.94
C PHE A 163 9.42 -14.46 1.07
N TRP A 164 8.99 -13.36 0.44
CA TRP A 164 7.84 -13.36 -0.47
C TRP A 164 8.08 -14.19 -1.72
N VAL A 165 9.27 -14.08 -2.32
CA VAL A 165 9.65 -14.87 -3.49
C VAL A 165 9.66 -16.35 -3.15
N ASP A 166 10.29 -16.74 -2.04
CA ASP A 166 10.33 -18.14 -1.60
C ASP A 166 8.90 -18.67 -1.33
N ARG A 167 8.04 -17.86 -0.69
CA ARG A 167 6.62 -18.21 -0.47
C ARG A 167 5.86 -18.40 -1.78
N ILE A 168 6.11 -17.57 -2.79
CA ILE A 168 5.53 -17.76 -4.12
C ILE A 168 6.01 -19.09 -4.72
N GLU A 169 7.30 -19.38 -4.69
CA GLU A 169 7.85 -20.64 -5.22
C GLU A 169 7.21 -21.87 -4.55
N GLU A 170 7.01 -21.83 -3.23
CA GLU A 170 6.37 -22.90 -2.46
C GLU A 170 4.89 -23.12 -2.80
N THR A 171 4.18 -22.06 -3.22
CA THR A 171 2.71 -22.08 -3.28
C THR A 171 2.10 -21.88 -4.67
N ILE A 172 2.90 -21.51 -5.66
CA ILE A 172 2.49 -21.29 -7.05
C ILE A 172 2.37 -22.57 -7.88
N ALA A 173 2.72 -23.73 -7.31
CA ALA A 173 2.66 -25.01 -8.01
C ALA A 173 1.30 -25.22 -8.69
N ASP A 174 1.34 -25.68 -9.95
CA ASP A 174 0.20 -25.89 -10.84
C ASP A 174 -0.63 -24.65 -11.22
N ALA A 175 -0.20 -23.43 -10.85
CA ALA A 175 -0.86 -22.22 -11.33
C ALA A 175 -0.49 -21.93 -12.78
N ASP A 176 -1.47 -21.51 -13.57
CA ASP A 176 -1.21 -20.90 -14.87
C ASP A 176 -0.80 -19.43 -14.71
N TYR A 177 -1.44 -18.75 -13.76
CA TYR A 177 -1.29 -17.33 -13.49
C TYR A 177 -1.20 -17.06 -11.98
N ALA A 178 -0.34 -16.13 -11.61
CA ALA A 178 -0.32 -15.54 -10.28
C ALA A 178 -0.57 -14.04 -10.38
N ILE A 179 -1.42 -13.53 -9.49
CA ILE A 179 -1.66 -12.10 -9.33
C ILE A 179 -1.03 -11.71 -8.00
N VAL A 180 -0.12 -10.74 -8.01
CA VAL A 180 0.57 -10.28 -6.81
C VAL A 180 0.24 -8.82 -6.56
N ILE A 181 -0.42 -8.54 -5.44
CA ILE A 181 -0.83 -7.20 -5.04
C ILE A 181 0.15 -6.69 -3.99
N VAL A 182 0.94 -5.70 -4.34
CA VAL A 182 1.99 -5.12 -3.49
C VAL A 182 2.02 -3.60 -3.61
N GLY A 183 2.48 -2.95 -2.55
CA GLY A 183 2.79 -1.53 -2.56
C GLY A 183 3.81 -1.20 -3.63
N ARG A 184 3.57 -0.12 -4.38
CA ARG A 184 4.45 0.36 -5.47
C ARG A 184 5.90 0.59 -5.06
N ASN A 185 6.17 0.74 -3.76
CA ASN A 185 7.53 0.86 -3.23
C ASN A 185 8.34 -0.44 -3.34
N HIS A 186 7.70 -1.58 -3.59
CA HIS A 186 8.35 -2.88 -3.80
C HIS A 186 8.78 -3.11 -5.24
N VAL A 187 8.36 -2.25 -6.18
CA VAL A 187 8.61 -2.45 -7.61
C VAL A 187 9.66 -1.45 -8.10
N SER A 188 10.60 -1.92 -8.89
CA SER A 188 11.70 -1.13 -9.45
C SER A 188 11.18 0.11 -10.22
N ASN A 189 11.98 1.19 -10.22
CA ASN A 189 11.73 2.44 -10.98
C ASN A 189 10.52 3.31 -10.58
N TYR A 190 9.84 3.06 -9.46
CA TYR A 190 8.72 3.92 -9.02
C TYR A 190 9.14 5.02 -8.01
N LYS A 191 9.15 6.28 -8.46
CA LYS A 191 9.31 7.45 -7.57
C LYS A 191 8.04 7.71 -6.76
N ASN A 192 8.21 7.84 -5.44
CA ASN A 192 7.11 8.00 -4.48
C ASN A 192 6.94 9.46 -3.99
N ASP A 193 6.61 10.39 -4.90
CA ASP A 193 6.70 11.83 -4.60
C ASP A 193 5.54 12.41 -3.78
N TYR A 194 4.35 11.78 -3.77
CA TYR A 194 3.18 12.34 -3.08
C TYR A 194 3.05 11.91 -1.61
N ILE A 195 3.27 10.63 -1.27
CA ILE A 195 3.26 10.16 0.14
C ILE A 195 4.38 10.86 0.97
N ARG A 196 5.42 11.39 0.30
CA ARG A 196 6.49 12.18 0.95
C ARG A 196 5.96 13.36 1.79
N LYS A 197 4.92 14.07 1.35
CA LYS A 197 4.38 15.23 2.10
C LYS A 197 3.79 14.80 3.45
N ILE A 198 3.06 13.69 3.45
CA ILE A 198 2.40 13.16 4.65
C ILE A 198 3.37 12.48 5.59
N TYR A 199 4.29 11.65 5.07
CA TYR A 199 5.36 11.09 5.90
C TYR A 199 6.19 12.17 6.59
N LYS A 200 6.40 13.32 5.92
CA LYS A 200 7.05 14.48 6.53
C LYS A 200 6.20 15.10 7.66
N ARG A 201 4.88 15.20 7.50
CA ARG A 201 3.98 15.76 8.52
C ARG A 201 3.81 14.84 9.75
N ILE A 202 3.85 13.52 9.56
CA ILE A 202 3.75 12.54 10.65
C ILE A 202 5.11 12.00 11.14
N SER A 203 6.22 12.62 10.72
CA SER A 203 7.60 12.27 11.12
C SER A 203 8.02 10.81 10.89
N LEU A 204 7.40 10.10 9.94
CA LEU A 204 7.83 8.74 9.58
C LEU A 204 9.04 8.78 8.64
N LYS A 205 10.13 8.12 9.05
CA LYS A 205 11.33 7.97 8.21
C LYS A 205 11.01 7.10 6.99
N ARG A 206 11.68 7.40 5.87
CA ARG A 206 11.50 6.74 4.56
C ARG A 206 11.41 5.21 4.67
N LYS A 207 10.47 4.61 3.93
CA LYS A 207 10.61 3.21 3.47
C LYS A 207 11.60 3.17 2.31
N SER A 208 12.49 2.19 2.31
CA SER A 208 13.40 1.88 1.20
C SER A 208 12.61 1.50 -0.05
N VAL A 209 13.22 1.74 -1.22
CA VAL A 209 12.72 1.18 -2.49
C VAL A 209 13.11 -0.29 -2.54
N GLY A 210 12.15 -1.11 -2.92
CA GLY A 210 12.26 -2.55 -3.13
C GLY A 210 12.43 -2.91 -4.60
N TYR A 211 12.81 -4.15 -4.86
CA TYR A 211 13.14 -4.69 -6.18
C TYR A 211 12.47 -6.05 -6.40
N PHE A 212 11.27 -6.22 -5.86
CA PHE A 212 10.55 -7.48 -5.82
C PHE A 212 10.29 -8.06 -7.23
N ASP A 213 9.97 -7.21 -8.20
CA ASP A 213 9.79 -7.62 -9.59
C ASP A 213 11.08 -8.12 -10.24
N GLU A 214 12.21 -7.50 -9.94
CA GLU A 214 13.53 -7.94 -10.43
C GLU A 214 13.88 -9.31 -9.84
N ARG A 215 13.68 -9.51 -8.53
CA ARG A 215 13.92 -10.80 -7.86
C ARG A 215 13.08 -11.93 -8.47
N LEU A 216 11.82 -11.69 -8.80
CA LEU A 216 10.99 -12.69 -9.48
C LEU A 216 11.52 -13.02 -10.89
N ARG A 217 12.00 -12.02 -11.64
CA ARG A 217 12.62 -12.26 -12.95
C ARG A 217 13.93 -13.03 -12.85
N GLU A 218 14.75 -12.77 -11.83
CA GLU A 218 15.97 -13.53 -11.54
C GLU A 218 15.68 -15.01 -11.25
N ARG A 219 14.53 -15.31 -10.65
CA ARG A 219 14.03 -16.69 -10.50
C ARG A 219 13.41 -17.27 -11.78
N GLY A 220 13.41 -16.55 -12.90
CA GLY A 220 12.94 -17.03 -14.20
C GLY A 220 11.43 -16.94 -14.43
N TYR A 221 10.72 -16.10 -13.67
CA TYR A 221 9.30 -15.83 -13.92
C TYR A 221 9.11 -14.81 -15.04
N GLU A 222 8.07 -15.01 -15.86
CA GLU A 222 7.54 -13.97 -16.75
C GLU A 222 6.71 -13.00 -15.90
N VAL A 223 7.21 -11.76 -15.72
CA VAL A 223 6.60 -10.75 -14.84
C VAL A 223 6.04 -9.58 -15.65
N GLU A 224 4.74 -9.35 -15.55
CA GLU A 224 4.04 -8.18 -16.07
C GLU A 224 3.59 -7.27 -14.91
N ILE A 225 3.73 -5.96 -15.05
CA ILE A 225 3.42 -4.99 -13.99
C ILE A 225 2.28 -4.09 -14.45
N PHE A 226 1.19 -4.08 -13.69
CA PHE A 226 0.07 -3.16 -13.85
C PHE A 226 0.10 -2.14 -12.74
N ARG A 227 0.15 -0.87 -13.11
CA ARG A 227 0.15 0.23 -12.15
C ARG A 227 -1.28 0.63 -11.83
N ILE A 228 -1.65 0.56 -10.57
CA ILE A 228 -2.94 1.07 -10.11
C ILE A 228 -2.74 2.48 -9.54
N THR A 229 -3.29 3.46 -10.25
CA THR A 229 -3.27 4.87 -9.84
C THR A 229 -4.67 5.44 -9.82
N CYS A 230 -4.90 6.39 -8.92
CA CYS A 230 -6.05 7.29 -8.97
C CYS A 230 -5.78 8.50 -9.87
N LYS A 231 -6.83 9.09 -10.42
CA LYS A 231 -6.74 10.41 -11.07
C LYS A 231 -6.71 11.48 -9.97
N TRP A 232 -5.71 12.35 -10.01
CA TRP A 232 -5.62 13.53 -9.15
C TRP A 232 -6.25 14.72 -9.84
#